data_AF-A0A2A9MKV8-F1
#
_entry.id   AF-A0A2A9MKV8-F1
#
_cell.length_a   1.000
_cell.length_b   1.000
_cell.length_c   1.000
_cell.angle_alpha   90.00
_cell.angle_beta   90.00
_cell.angle_gamma   90.00
#
_symmetry.space_group_name_H-M   'P 1'
#
loop_
_entity.id
_entity.type
_entity.pdbx_description
1 polymer ?
#
loop_
_entity_poly.entity_id
_entity_poly.type
_entity_poly.pdbx_seq_one_letter_code
_entity_poly.pdbx_strand_id
1 'polypeptide(L)'
;MVFGHYIPPLGLKNLHSYKYTSGGYTPLDKLMNPWWEYVASLVPSTVHPNTLTVLGFLCANAAAILQLWHTPTLSEDAPRWVFFAVALLFFLYQTFDAIDGKHARRNNLSSPLGQLFDHGCDIILTTPLTLVSIAVITAGTGFLQHFIAMTSSQALQFIYMWWELHFHVFYAATGFIGVTEAQMGVMAMALISGVCGPYVWRYSLLKLLPSSSLKDALTYISSAFHVDLTGLLVVQAILIACNLPSLLYCVVAGVARAPKRRLAVCQFLGFVCYMAAQGALWHTCLEGAPEDRTTPGLIYLTVTTSYSILLLRICLSATCRFPFKLINRPVIPFFLVAIGIVACPWCRVHRYALLAAVNVWNIAYLADFLYTSVSDVCVCLGISCFRVGYCKKKKEEAEKELKGLSAAFDATGKELRQRETAKVVPEPCTRDEGDNIPVADLRDSRRRGA
;
A
#
# COMPACT_ATOMS: atom_id res chain seq x y z
N MET A 1 -1.11 22.97 12.63
CA MET A 1 -0.95 21.56 13.04
C MET A 1 -1.81 21.35 14.27
N VAL A 2 -2.80 20.47 14.19
CA VAL A 2 -3.75 20.22 15.28
C VAL A 2 -3.21 19.16 16.24
N PHE A 3 -2.52 18.14 15.73
CA PHE A 3 -2.01 17.01 16.53
C PHE A 3 -0.48 16.95 16.63
N GLY A 4 0.22 17.96 16.10
CA GLY A 4 1.68 18.04 16.08
C GLY A 4 2.32 17.20 14.95
N HIS A 5 3.65 17.03 15.02
CA HIS A 5 4.40 16.29 14.00
C HIS A 5 4.26 14.78 14.16
N TYR A 6 4.06 14.08 13.04
CA TYR A 6 3.90 12.62 13.00
C TYR A 6 5.21 11.88 12.73
N ILE A 7 6.18 12.55 12.10
CA ILE A 7 7.49 11.99 11.76
C ILE A 7 8.51 12.52 12.78
N PRO A 8 9.20 11.63 13.54
CA PRO A 8 10.25 12.08 14.43
C PRO A 8 11.46 12.62 13.65
N PRO A 9 12.31 13.49 14.23
CA PRO A 9 13.47 14.07 13.55
C PRO A 9 14.40 13.02 12.91
N LEU A 10 14.58 11.88 13.59
CA LEU A 10 15.35 10.75 13.05
C LEU A 10 14.71 10.15 11.78
N GLY A 11 13.39 10.07 11.74
CA GLY A 11 12.65 9.58 10.58
C GLY A 11 12.79 10.50 9.37
N LEU A 12 12.79 11.81 9.59
CA LEU A 12 13.07 12.80 8.54
C LEU A 12 14.50 12.65 8.00
N LYS A 13 15.49 12.50 8.89
CA LYS A 13 16.89 12.27 8.49
C LYS A 13 17.06 11.01 7.63
N ASN A 14 16.33 9.94 7.95
CA ASN A 14 16.40 8.67 7.24
C ASN A 14 15.89 8.77 5.78
N LEU A 15 15.03 9.74 5.46
CA LEU A 15 14.48 9.93 4.09
C LEU A 15 15.57 10.19 3.05
N HIS A 16 16.67 10.88 3.43
CA HIS A 16 17.79 11.12 2.51
C HIS A 16 18.54 9.84 2.12
N SER A 17 18.45 8.79 2.95
CA SER A 17 19.04 7.48 2.68
C SER A 17 18.07 6.48 2.05
N TYR A 18 16.83 6.91 1.80
CA TYR A 18 15.80 6.03 1.27
C TYR A 18 16.11 5.69 -0.20
N LYS A 19 16.10 4.39 -0.50
CA LYS A 19 16.21 3.86 -1.85
C LYS A 19 15.08 2.88 -2.09
N TYR A 20 14.25 3.19 -3.08
CA TYR A 20 13.19 2.30 -3.50
C TYR A 20 13.77 1.03 -4.10
N THR A 21 13.26 -0.11 -3.64
CA THR A 21 13.54 -1.43 -4.20
C THR A 21 12.19 -2.09 -4.48
N SER A 22 11.81 -2.19 -5.76
CA SER A 22 10.59 -2.90 -6.15
C SER A 22 10.76 -4.41 -5.98
N GLY A 23 9.66 -5.09 -5.66
CA GLY A 23 9.56 -6.54 -5.82
C GLY A 23 9.64 -7.00 -7.28
N GLY A 24 9.47 -8.30 -7.50
CA GLY A 24 9.39 -8.89 -8.84
C GLY A 24 8.07 -8.59 -9.55
N TYR A 25 8.09 -8.60 -10.88
CA TYR A 25 6.91 -8.45 -11.74
C TYR A 25 6.12 -9.75 -11.85
N THR A 26 4.79 -9.68 -11.72
CA THR A 26 3.86 -10.79 -11.97
C THR A 26 3.63 -11.01 -13.47
N PRO A 27 2.95 -12.10 -13.88
CA PRO A 27 2.63 -12.34 -15.28
C PRO A 27 1.82 -11.21 -15.92
N LEU A 28 0.79 -10.68 -15.24
CA LEU A 28 0.00 -9.58 -15.82
C LEU A 28 0.74 -8.25 -15.79
N ASP A 29 1.64 -8.02 -14.83
CA ASP A 29 2.52 -6.85 -14.88
C ASP A 29 3.34 -6.82 -16.17
N LYS A 30 3.93 -7.97 -16.54
CA LYS A 30 4.72 -8.09 -17.77
C LYS A 30 3.89 -7.87 -19.03
N LEU A 31 2.64 -8.35 -19.02
CA LEU A 31 1.70 -8.16 -20.13
C LEU A 31 1.29 -6.69 -20.28
N MET A 32 1.04 -6.00 -19.18
CA MET A 32 0.58 -4.61 -19.17
C MET A 32 1.71 -3.59 -19.28
N ASN A 33 2.96 -3.98 -19.01
CA ASN A 33 4.10 -3.08 -19.03
C ASN A 33 4.28 -2.31 -20.35
N PRO A 34 4.16 -2.92 -21.55
CA PRO A 34 4.24 -2.18 -22.80
C PRO A 34 3.16 -1.10 -22.94
N TRP A 35 1.94 -1.39 -22.47
CA TRP A 35 0.86 -0.40 -22.42
C TRP A 35 1.21 0.76 -21.49
N TRP A 36 1.69 0.47 -20.28
CA TRP A 36 2.08 1.51 -19.33
C TRP A 36 3.24 2.35 -19.82
N GLU A 37 4.25 1.76 -20.47
CA GLU A 37 5.36 2.51 -21.07
C GLU A 37 4.90 3.41 -22.20
N TYR A 38 4.00 2.92 -23.05
CA TYR A 38 3.38 3.71 -24.10
C TYR A 38 2.63 4.91 -23.50
N VAL A 39 1.71 4.69 -22.55
CA VAL A 39 0.94 5.78 -21.94
C VAL A 39 1.85 6.76 -21.18
N ALA A 40 2.83 6.26 -20.43
CA ALA A 40 3.80 7.11 -19.74
C ALA A 40 4.61 7.99 -20.71
N SER A 41 4.87 7.52 -21.93
CA SER A 41 5.56 8.30 -22.97
C SER A 41 4.75 9.51 -23.44
N LEU A 42 3.42 9.40 -23.45
CA LEU A 42 2.49 10.45 -23.87
C LEU A 42 2.35 11.58 -22.85
N VAL A 43 2.64 11.32 -21.57
CA VAL A 43 2.50 12.33 -20.51
C VAL A 43 3.58 13.42 -20.70
N PRO A 44 3.23 14.72 -20.77
CA PRO A 44 4.22 15.79 -20.88
C PRO A 44 5.13 15.87 -19.64
N SER A 45 6.39 16.26 -19.84
CA SER A 45 7.38 16.43 -18.75
C SER A 45 7.06 17.59 -17.78
N THR A 46 6.06 18.40 -18.09
CA THR A 46 5.51 19.47 -17.24
C THR A 46 4.57 18.95 -16.17
N VAL A 47 4.02 17.74 -16.34
CA VAL A 47 3.10 17.11 -15.39
C VAL A 47 3.90 16.44 -14.27
N HIS A 48 3.58 16.79 -13.03
CA HIS A 48 4.21 16.16 -11.86
C HIS A 48 3.63 14.75 -11.63
N PRO A 49 4.45 13.73 -11.32
CA PRO A 49 4.00 12.34 -11.08
C PRO A 49 2.83 12.22 -10.11
N ASN A 50 2.89 12.90 -8.96
CA ASN A 50 1.79 12.90 -7.97
C ASN A 50 0.44 13.39 -8.53
N THR A 51 0.43 14.12 -9.64
CA THR A 51 -0.82 14.50 -10.34
C THR A 51 -1.48 13.27 -10.95
N LEU A 52 -0.69 12.35 -11.52
CA LEU A 52 -1.17 11.09 -12.08
C LEU A 52 -1.74 10.22 -10.96
N THR A 53 -1.05 10.12 -9.83
CA THR A 53 -1.55 9.44 -8.62
C THR A 53 -2.91 10.02 -8.18
N VAL A 54 -3.05 11.36 -8.13
CA VAL A 54 -4.34 12.00 -7.79
C VAL A 54 -5.42 11.69 -8.83
N LEU A 55 -5.10 11.69 -10.13
CA LEU A 55 -6.07 11.33 -11.17
C LEU A 55 -6.54 9.88 -11.00
N GLY A 56 -5.63 8.94 -10.75
CA GLY A 56 -5.97 7.56 -10.42
C GLY A 56 -6.86 7.49 -9.17
N PHE A 57 -6.51 8.21 -8.12
CA PHE A 57 -7.28 8.28 -6.89
C PHE A 57 -8.71 8.80 -7.11
N LEU A 58 -8.89 9.82 -7.95
CA LEU A 58 -10.20 10.35 -8.31
C LEU A 58 -11.02 9.34 -9.14
N CYS A 59 -10.41 8.65 -10.10
CA CYS A 59 -11.08 7.58 -10.85
C CYS A 59 -11.57 6.45 -9.94
N ALA A 60 -10.73 5.99 -9.02
CA ALA A 60 -11.06 4.95 -8.07
C ALA A 60 -12.20 5.35 -7.11
N ASN A 61 -12.19 6.58 -6.59
CA ASN A 61 -13.28 7.10 -5.77
C ASN A 61 -14.58 7.26 -6.59
N ALA A 62 -14.49 7.74 -7.83
CA ALA A 62 -15.65 7.83 -8.71
C ALA A 62 -16.28 6.45 -8.95
N ALA A 63 -15.46 5.40 -9.15
CA ALA A 63 -15.94 4.03 -9.29
C ALA A 63 -16.66 3.56 -8.02
N ALA A 64 -16.06 3.81 -6.85
CA ALA A 64 -16.64 3.43 -5.57
C ALA A 64 -17.95 4.15 -5.29
N ILE A 65 -17.98 5.47 -5.46
CA ILE A 65 -19.20 6.28 -5.25
C ILE A 65 -20.30 5.82 -6.21
N LEU A 66 -19.99 5.67 -7.49
CA LEU A 66 -20.95 5.25 -8.50
C LEU A 66 -21.54 3.87 -8.18
N GLN A 67 -20.70 2.88 -7.89
CA GLN A 67 -21.15 1.54 -7.56
C GLN A 67 -21.99 1.53 -6.28
N LEU A 68 -21.49 2.12 -5.19
CA LEU A 68 -22.14 2.08 -3.88
C LEU A 68 -23.42 2.92 -3.82
N TRP A 69 -23.55 3.93 -4.68
CA TRP A 69 -24.80 4.66 -4.87
C TRP A 69 -25.91 3.75 -5.41
N HIS A 70 -25.58 2.87 -6.36
CA HIS A 70 -26.54 1.94 -6.96
C HIS A 70 -26.70 0.63 -6.17
N THR A 71 -25.71 0.25 -5.37
CA THR A 71 -25.73 -0.99 -4.58
C THR A 71 -25.37 -0.75 -3.12
N PRO A 72 -26.20 -0.02 -2.35
CA PRO A 72 -25.89 0.34 -0.97
C PRO A 72 -25.80 -0.86 -0.02
N THR A 73 -26.43 -1.99 -0.34
CA THR A 73 -26.31 -3.25 0.42
C THR A 73 -25.44 -4.29 -0.28
N LEU A 74 -24.73 -3.90 -1.35
CA LEU A 74 -23.81 -4.73 -2.12
C LEU A 74 -24.47 -5.97 -2.77
N SER A 75 -25.80 -5.98 -2.86
CA SER A 75 -26.60 -7.12 -3.36
C SER A 75 -27.57 -6.74 -4.47
N GLU A 76 -27.76 -5.44 -4.69
CA GLU A 76 -28.70 -4.91 -5.67
C GLU A 76 -28.20 -5.12 -7.10
N ASP A 77 -29.16 -5.28 -8.01
CA ASP A 77 -28.89 -5.33 -9.44
C ASP A 77 -28.78 -3.91 -10.01
N ALA A 78 -27.57 -3.35 -10.01
CA ALA A 78 -27.32 -2.05 -10.62
C ALA A 78 -27.59 -2.07 -12.15
N PRO A 79 -27.91 -0.90 -12.76
CA PRO A 79 -27.99 -0.77 -14.20
C PRO A 79 -26.70 -1.21 -14.88
N ARG A 80 -26.81 -1.92 -16.01
CA ARG A 80 -25.66 -2.57 -16.67
C ARG A 80 -24.53 -1.60 -17.05
N TRP A 81 -24.86 -0.36 -17.40
CA TRP A 81 -23.89 0.68 -17.71
C TRP A 81 -22.97 1.04 -16.53
N VAL A 82 -23.46 0.88 -15.28
CA VAL A 82 -22.68 1.15 -14.06
C VAL A 82 -21.46 0.23 -14.03
N PHE A 83 -21.63 -1.06 -14.33
CA PHE A 83 -20.52 -2.00 -14.32
C PHE A 83 -19.48 -1.71 -15.42
N PHE A 84 -19.92 -1.28 -16.61
CA PHE A 84 -19.00 -0.83 -17.66
C PHE A 84 -18.23 0.42 -17.26
N ALA A 85 -18.89 1.39 -16.62
CA ALA A 85 -18.25 2.59 -16.09
C ALA A 85 -17.25 2.24 -14.98
N VAL A 86 -17.60 1.33 -14.07
CA VAL A 86 -16.70 0.84 -13.01
C VAL A 86 -15.47 0.15 -13.61
N ALA A 87 -15.64 -0.72 -14.61
CA ALA A 87 -14.52 -1.38 -15.28
C ALA A 87 -13.57 -0.37 -15.95
N LEU A 88 -14.13 0.64 -16.63
CA LEU A 88 -13.34 1.73 -17.23
C LEU A 88 -12.59 2.55 -16.18
N LEU A 89 -13.25 2.92 -15.08
CA LEU A 89 -12.64 3.72 -14.02
C LEU A 89 -11.54 2.95 -13.28
N PHE A 90 -11.71 1.64 -13.08
CA PHE A 90 -10.64 0.77 -12.57
C PHE A 90 -9.46 0.71 -13.54
N PHE A 91 -9.71 0.58 -14.85
CA PHE A 91 -8.66 0.55 -15.85
C PHE A 91 -7.85 1.86 -15.88
N LEU A 92 -8.54 3.00 -15.76
CA LEU A 92 -7.91 4.31 -15.67
C LEU A 92 -7.10 4.45 -14.37
N TYR A 93 -7.67 4.07 -13.22
CA TYR A 93 -6.95 4.05 -11.94
C TYR A 93 -5.67 3.22 -12.04
N GLN A 94 -5.78 1.95 -12.44
CA GLN A 94 -4.68 1.01 -12.59
C GLN A 94 -3.63 1.48 -13.61
N THR A 95 -4.05 2.20 -14.66
CA THR A 95 -3.11 2.80 -15.61
C THR A 95 -2.39 3.99 -14.99
N PHE A 96 -3.09 4.92 -14.34
CA PHE A 96 -2.49 6.13 -13.77
C PHE A 96 -1.51 5.81 -12.62
N ASP A 97 -1.88 4.83 -11.79
CA ASP A 97 -1.04 4.25 -10.75
C ASP A 97 0.27 3.70 -11.33
N ALA A 98 0.19 2.77 -12.29
CA ALA A 98 1.38 2.13 -12.84
C ALA A 98 2.32 3.08 -13.62
N ILE A 99 1.79 4.16 -14.20
CA ILE A 99 2.61 5.11 -14.98
C ILE A 99 3.26 6.19 -14.13
N ASP A 100 2.81 6.45 -12.90
CA ASP A 100 3.31 7.59 -12.12
C ASP A 100 4.80 7.46 -11.81
N GLY A 101 5.25 6.28 -11.37
CA GLY A 101 6.63 5.97 -11.06
C GLY A 101 7.48 5.84 -12.32
N LYS A 102 6.89 5.36 -13.43
CA LYS A 102 7.56 5.31 -14.74
C LYS A 102 7.84 6.73 -15.24
N HIS A 103 6.84 7.60 -15.17
CA HIS A 103 6.95 9.01 -15.52
C HIS A 103 7.93 9.75 -14.60
N ALA A 104 7.91 9.45 -13.30
CA ALA A 104 8.86 10.00 -12.32
C ALA A 104 10.31 9.62 -12.65
N ARG A 105 10.58 8.34 -12.96
CA ARG A 105 11.91 7.86 -13.35
C ARG A 105 12.38 8.51 -14.65
N ARG A 106 11.53 8.56 -15.67
CA ARG A 106 11.84 9.20 -16.97
C ARG A 106 12.22 10.68 -16.82
N ASN A 107 11.59 11.40 -15.88
CA ASN A 107 11.81 12.83 -15.68
C ASN A 107 12.76 13.16 -14.53
N ASN A 108 13.42 12.16 -13.92
CA ASN A 108 14.28 12.33 -12.75
C ASN A 108 13.59 13.02 -11.56
N LEU A 109 12.30 12.72 -11.37
CA LEU A 109 11.44 13.24 -10.29
C LEU A 109 11.11 12.19 -9.21
N SER A 110 11.74 11.01 -9.25
CA SER A 110 11.58 9.98 -8.22
C SER A 110 12.00 10.52 -6.84
N SER A 111 11.14 10.32 -5.84
CA SER A 111 11.41 10.76 -4.46
C SER A 111 10.70 9.84 -3.45
N PRO A 112 11.17 9.78 -2.18
CA PRO A 112 10.46 9.09 -1.11
C PRO A 112 9.04 9.61 -0.89
N LEU A 113 8.82 10.91 -1.14
CA LEU A 113 7.49 11.52 -1.08
C LEU A 113 6.55 10.93 -2.12
N GLY A 114 7.00 10.77 -3.37
CA GLY A 114 6.18 10.22 -4.45
C GLY A 114 5.64 8.85 -4.09
N GLN A 115 6.50 7.98 -3.55
CA GLN A 115 6.08 6.65 -3.10
C GLN A 115 5.16 6.69 -1.88
N LEU A 116 5.45 7.53 -0.87
CA LEU A 116 4.56 7.67 0.29
C LEU A 116 3.17 8.18 -0.13
N PHE A 117 3.13 9.05 -1.14
CA PHE A 117 1.90 9.61 -1.69
C PHE A 117 1.09 8.55 -2.46
N ASP A 118 1.77 7.78 -3.31
CA ASP A 118 1.22 6.65 -4.07
C ASP A 118 0.64 5.56 -3.17
N HIS A 119 1.49 4.96 -2.32
CA HIS A 119 1.07 3.96 -1.34
C HIS A 119 -0.01 4.51 -0.39
N GLY A 120 0.05 5.80 -0.05
CA GLY A 120 -0.94 6.46 0.77
C GLY A 120 -2.33 6.50 0.12
N CYS A 121 -2.39 6.80 -1.17
CA CYS A 121 -3.64 6.77 -1.95
C CYS A 121 -4.20 5.35 -2.02
N ASP A 122 -3.37 4.35 -2.30
CA ASP A 122 -3.78 2.93 -2.32
C ASP A 122 -4.37 2.45 -1.00
N ILE A 123 -3.76 2.84 0.12
CA ILE A 123 -4.24 2.49 1.45
C ILE A 123 -5.64 3.06 1.69
N ILE A 124 -5.88 4.32 1.30
CA ILE A 124 -7.18 4.96 1.47
C ILE A 124 -8.24 4.28 0.57
N LEU A 125 -7.85 3.87 -0.64
CA LEU A 125 -8.72 3.23 -1.62
C LEU A 125 -8.97 1.75 -1.36
N THR A 126 -8.14 1.09 -0.53
CA THR A 126 -8.22 -0.36 -0.30
C THR A 126 -9.63 -0.79 0.10
N THR A 127 -10.26 -0.08 1.06
CA THR A 127 -11.60 -0.45 1.51
C THR A 127 -12.69 -0.11 0.48
N PRO A 128 -12.77 1.11 -0.08
CA PRO A 128 -13.74 1.43 -1.14
C PRO A 128 -13.70 0.47 -2.33
N LEU A 129 -12.51 0.14 -2.85
CA LEU A 129 -12.37 -0.77 -3.98
C LEU A 129 -12.72 -2.22 -3.64
N THR A 130 -12.52 -2.61 -2.38
CA THR A 130 -13.00 -3.90 -1.86
C THR A 130 -14.53 -3.94 -1.79
N LEU A 131 -15.17 -2.84 -1.37
CA LEU A 131 -16.63 -2.78 -1.37
C LEU A 131 -17.18 -2.85 -2.80
N VAL A 132 -16.50 -2.23 -3.77
CA VAL A 132 -16.81 -2.40 -5.19
C VAL A 132 -16.69 -3.86 -5.62
N SER A 133 -15.62 -4.55 -5.24
CA SER A 133 -15.43 -5.95 -5.64
C SER A 133 -16.51 -6.89 -5.10
N ILE A 134 -17.05 -6.62 -3.90
CA ILE A 134 -18.22 -7.32 -3.34
C ILE A 134 -19.48 -6.99 -4.14
N ALA A 135 -19.69 -5.71 -4.45
CA ALA A 135 -20.88 -5.21 -5.13
C ALA A 135 -20.98 -5.69 -6.58
N VAL A 136 -19.87 -5.74 -7.33
CA VAL A 136 -19.89 -6.17 -8.74
C VAL A 136 -20.35 -7.62 -8.90
N ILE A 137 -20.15 -8.46 -7.88
CA ILE A 137 -20.64 -9.85 -7.85
C ILE A 137 -21.93 -10.04 -7.05
N THR A 138 -22.58 -8.95 -6.61
CA THR A 138 -23.83 -8.97 -5.81
C THR A 138 -23.77 -9.83 -4.55
N ALA A 139 -22.62 -9.89 -3.87
CA ALA A 139 -22.42 -10.81 -2.75
C ALA A 139 -23.26 -10.44 -1.52
N GLY A 140 -23.58 -9.16 -1.35
CA GLY A 140 -24.28 -8.62 -0.19
C GLY A 140 -23.39 -8.32 1.01
N THR A 141 -24.02 -7.86 2.09
CA THR A 141 -23.35 -7.41 3.33
C THR A 141 -23.19 -8.50 4.39
N GLY A 142 -23.40 -9.78 4.06
CA GLY A 142 -23.31 -10.85 5.04
C GLY A 142 -21.92 -10.97 5.67
N PHE A 143 -21.86 -11.57 6.87
CA PHE A 143 -20.60 -11.73 7.63
C PHE A 143 -19.53 -12.49 6.83
N LEU A 144 -19.91 -13.59 6.17
CA LEU A 144 -18.99 -14.40 5.39
C LEU A 144 -18.39 -13.59 4.24
N GLN A 145 -19.22 -12.82 3.53
CA GLN A 145 -18.82 -11.97 2.41
C GLN A 145 -17.86 -10.88 2.87
N HIS A 146 -18.17 -10.22 3.98
CA HIS A 146 -17.27 -9.27 4.61
C HIS A 146 -15.92 -9.90 4.96
N PHE A 147 -15.94 -11.06 5.63
CA PHE A 147 -14.72 -11.77 6.03
C PHE A 147 -13.84 -12.12 4.83
N ILE A 148 -14.42 -12.70 3.78
CA ILE A 148 -13.69 -13.10 2.57
C ILE A 148 -13.09 -11.87 1.88
N ALA A 149 -13.88 -10.81 1.70
CA ALA A 149 -13.45 -9.63 0.96
C ALA A 149 -12.37 -8.83 1.70
N MET A 150 -12.53 -8.61 3.00
CA MET A 150 -11.55 -7.87 3.80
C MET A 150 -10.26 -8.68 4.01
N THR A 151 -10.35 -10.01 4.13
CA THR A 151 -9.15 -10.87 4.14
C THR A 151 -8.42 -10.83 2.78
N SER A 152 -9.17 -10.80 1.68
CA SER A 152 -8.62 -10.78 0.32
C SER A 152 -7.96 -9.45 -0.08
N SER A 153 -8.14 -8.38 0.70
CA SER A 153 -7.67 -7.04 0.36
C SER A 153 -6.93 -6.38 1.54
N GLN A 154 -7.66 -6.04 2.60
CA GLN A 154 -7.12 -5.33 3.76
C GLN A 154 -6.02 -6.12 4.46
N ALA A 155 -6.18 -7.45 4.61
CA ALA A 155 -5.16 -8.28 5.26
C ALA A 155 -3.91 -8.43 4.38
N LEU A 156 -4.05 -8.60 3.07
CA LEU A 156 -2.91 -8.66 2.16
C LEU A 156 -2.14 -7.33 2.13
N GLN A 157 -2.85 -6.20 1.98
CA GLN A 157 -2.24 -4.87 1.99
C GLN A 157 -1.54 -4.58 3.33
N PHE A 158 -2.15 -4.98 4.47
CA PHE A 158 -1.49 -4.93 5.77
C PHE A 158 -0.19 -5.74 5.78
N ILE A 159 -0.21 -6.96 5.25
CA ILE A 159 0.98 -7.80 5.20
C ILE A 159 2.08 -7.17 4.34
N TYR A 160 1.76 -6.55 3.21
CA TYR A 160 2.77 -5.88 2.38
C TYR A 160 3.45 -4.72 3.13
N MET A 161 2.66 -3.88 3.80
CA MET A 161 3.18 -2.78 4.64
C MET A 161 3.95 -3.30 5.86
N TRP A 162 3.48 -4.38 6.48
CA TRP A 162 4.13 -5.00 7.63
C TRP A 162 5.48 -5.64 7.23
N TRP A 163 5.57 -6.24 6.04
CA TRP A 163 6.84 -6.71 5.50
C TRP A 163 7.81 -5.56 5.21
N GLU A 164 7.34 -4.46 4.61
CA GLU A 164 8.18 -3.28 4.38
C GLU A 164 8.70 -2.69 5.70
N LEU A 165 7.87 -2.68 6.75
CA LEU A 165 8.24 -2.22 8.08
C LEU A 165 9.41 -3.03 8.69
N HIS A 166 9.40 -4.36 8.54
CA HIS A 166 10.40 -5.25 9.15
C HIS A 166 11.64 -5.50 8.29
N PHE A 167 11.50 -5.45 6.96
CA PHE A 167 12.54 -5.86 6.01
C PHE A 167 13.01 -4.74 5.08
N HIS A 168 12.35 -3.58 5.08
CA HIS A 168 12.67 -2.42 4.25
C HIS A 168 12.64 -2.70 2.73
N VAL A 169 11.94 -3.76 2.33
CA VAL A 169 11.66 -4.12 0.95
C VAL A 169 10.16 -4.28 0.80
N PHE A 170 9.59 -3.60 -0.19
CA PHE A 170 8.17 -3.65 -0.48
C PHE A 170 7.88 -4.78 -1.47
N TYR A 171 7.22 -5.83 -1.00
CA TYR A 171 6.78 -6.96 -1.83
C TYR A 171 5.28 -6.85 -2.09
N ALA A 172 4.89 -6.29 -3.24
CA ALA A 172 3.49 -6.14 -3.66
C ALA A 172 2.92 -7.39 -4.35
N ALA A 173 3.67 -8.49 -4.39
CA ALA A 173 3.29 -9.71 -5.08
C ALA A 173 3.82 -10.95 -4.36
N THR A 174 3.05 -12.03 -4.38
CA THR A 174 3.45 -13.37 -3.94
C THR A 174 3.90 -14.21 -5.14
N GLY A 175 4.74 -13.63 -6.00
CA GLY A 175 5.31 -14.27 -7.18
C GLY A 175 4.37 -14.31 -8.39
N PHE A 176 3.26 -15.05 -8.29
CA PHE A 176 2.31 -15.24 -9.40
C PHE A 176 1.05 -14.38 -9.31
N ILE A 177 0.67 -13.97 -8.10
CA ILE A 177 -0.51 -13.14 -7.85
C ILE A 177 -0.03 -11.86 -7.17
N GLY A 178 -0.39 -10.72 -7.73
CA GLY A 178 -0.16 -9.40 -7.16
C GLY A 178 -1.39 -8.51 -7.27
N VAL A 179 -1.17 -7.22 -7.07
CA VAL A 179 -2.23 -6.19 -7.10
C VAL A 179 -2.86 -6.10 -8.49
N THR A 180 -2.05 -6.19 -9.56
CA THR A 180 -2.52 -6.14 -10.95
C THR A 180 -3.51 -7.27 -11.26
N GLU A 181 -3.23 -8.52 -10.88
CA GLU A 181 -4.16 -9.63 -11.04
C GLU A 181 -5.49 -9.41 -10.33
N ALA A 182 -5.45 -8.88 -9.09
CA ALA A 182 -6.66 -8.57 -8.35
C ALA A 182 -7.49 -7.47 -9.02
N GLN A 183 -6.86 -6.37 -9.46
CA GLN A 183 -7.53 -5.28 -10.16
C GLN A 183 -8.14 -5.73 -11.51
N MET A 184 -7.38 -6.50 -12.29
CA MET A 184 -7.86 -7.09 -13.55
C MET A 184 -9.01 -8.08 -13.32
N GLY A 185 -8.97 -8.85 -12.24
CA GLY A 185 -10.07 -9.72 -11.83
C GLY A 185 -11.35 -8.94 -11.52
N VAL A 186 -11.26 -7.84 -10.77
CA VAL A 186 -12.42 -6.98 -10.50
C VAL A 186 -12.97 -6.35 -11.77
N MET A 187 -12.12 -5.89 -12.69
CA MET A 187 -12.54 -5.39 -13.99
C MET A 187 -13.26 -6.47 -14.81
N ALA A 188 -12.73 -7.69 -14.86
CA ALA A 188 -13.36 -8.80 -15.56
C ALA A 188 -14.73 -9.15 -14.95
N MET A 189 -14.84 -9.19 -13.62
CA MET A 189 -16.12 -9.42 -12.93
C MET A 189 -17.14 -8.31 -13.24
N ALA A 190 -16.71 -7.04 -13.24
CA ALA A 190 -17.56 -5.92 -13.63
C ALA A 190 -18.03 -6.05 -15.10
N LEU A 191 -17.13 -6.38 -16.03
CA LEU A 191 -17.50 -6.61 -17.43
C LEU A 191 -18.51 -7.76 -17.58
N ILE A 192 -18.32 -8.86 -16.85
CA ILE A 192 -19.27 -9.99 -16.82
C ILE A 192 -20.64 -9.51 -16.31
N SER A 193 -20.70 -8.75 -15.22
CA SER A 193 -21.96 -8.16 -14.72
C SER A 193 -22.59 -7.19 -15.72
N GLY A 194 -21.80 -6.44 -16.46
CA GLY A 194 -22.28 -5.54 -17.52
C GLY A 194 -22.84 -6.30 -18.74
N VAL A 195 -22.20 -7.39 -19.17
CA VAL A 195 -22.55 -8.15 -20.39
C VAL A 195 -23.61 -9.23 -20.14
N CYS A 196 -23.57 -9.91 -19.01
CA CYS A 196 -24.51 -10.98 -18.67
C CYS A 196 -25.63 -10.50 -17.75
N GLY A 197 -25.46 -9.34 -17.11
CA GLY A 197 -26.30 -8.88 -16.01
C GLY A 197 -25.79 -9.40 -14.65
N PRO A 198 -25.94 -8.61 -13.57
CA PRO A 198 -25.45 -8.96 -12.24
C PRO A 198 -26.05 -10.24 -11.64
N TYR A 199 -27.25 -10.64 -12.09
CA TYR A 199 -27.89 -11.89 -11.68
C TYR A 199 -27.10 -13.15 -12.04
N VAL A 200 -26.13 -13.07 -12.96
CA VAL A 200 -25.28 -14.20 -13.38
C VAL A 200 -24.57 -14.85 -12.19
N TRP A 201 -24.18 -14.06 -11.19
CA TRP A 201 -23.48 -14.56 -9.99
C TRP A 201 -24.38 -15.39 -9.08
N ARG A 202 -25.69 -15.11 -9.09
CA ARG A 202 -26.70 -15.84 -8.31
C ARG A 202 -27.32 -17.00 -9.09
N TYR A 203 -26.94 -17.18 -10.35
CA TYR A 203 -27.46 -18.25 -11.19
C TYR A 203 -26.94 -19.62 -10.71
N SER A 204 -27.87 -20.58 -10.56
CA SER A 204 -27.53 -21.95 -10.17
C SER A 204 -26.81 -22.68 -11.29
N LEU A 205 -25.56 -23.06 -11.05
CA LEU A 205 -24.71 -23.76 -12.02
C LEU A 205 -25.22 -25.19 -12.30
N LEU A 206 -25.97 -25.79 -11.37
CA LEU A 206 -26.62 -27.10 -11.56
C LEU A 206 -27.57 -27.11 -12.76
N LYS A 207 -28.15 -25.95 -13.12
CA LYS A 207 -29.03 -25.82 -14.28
C LYS A 207 -28.29 -25.89 -15.62
N LEU A 208 -26.98 -25.64 -15.63
CA LEU A 208 -26.14 -25.74 -16.83
C LEU A 208 -25.65 -27.16 -17.11
N LEU A 209 -25.72 -28.06 -16.11
CA LEU A 209 -25.26 -29.43 -16.26
C LEU A 209 -26.33 -30.31 -16.94
N PRO A 210 -25.92 -31.15 -17.92
CA PRO A 210 -26.80 -32.17 -18.50
C PRO A 210 -27.19 -33.19 -17.42
N SER A 211 -28.37 -33.80 -17.58
CA SER A 211 -28.86 -34.86 -16.70
C SER A 211 -27.88 -36.04 -16.71
N SER A 212 -27.13 -36.18 -15.62
CA SER A 212 -26.00 -37.10 -15.47
C SER A 212 -25.80 -37.42 -13.99
N SER A 213 -25.16 -38.55 -13.69
CA SER A 213 -24.84 -38.94 -12.30
C SER A 213 -24.01 -37.88 -11.56
N LEU A 214 -23.24 -37.06 -12.30
CA LEU A 214 -22.52 -35.92 -11.73
C LEU A 214 -23.47 -34.83 -11.23
N LYS A 215 -24.53 -34.51 -11.97
CA LYS A 215 -25.54 -33.54 -11.55
C LYS A 215 -26.27 -34.03 -10.30
N ASP A 216 -26.60 -35.31 -10.24
CA ASP A 216 -27.27 -35.91 -9.07
C ASP A 216 -26.36 -35.87 -7.84
N ALA A 217 -25.09 -36.23 -7.99
CA ALA A 217 -24.10 -36.16 -6.92
C ALA A 217 -23.89 -34.71 -6.42
N LEU A 218 -23.75 -33.74 -7.33
CA LEU A 218 -23.60 -32.33 -6.96
C LEU A 218 -24.86 -31.76 -6.31
N THR A 219 -26.04 -32.20 -6.75
CA THR A 219 -27.32 -31.82 -6.12
C THR A 219 -27.42 -32.39 -4.71
N TYR A 220 -27.04 -33.65 -4.51
CA TYR A 220 -26.96 -34.28 -3.19
C TYR A 220 -26.01 -33.51 -2.27
N ILE A 221 -24.79 -33.22 -2.73
CA ILE A 221 -23.80 -32.43 -1.96
C ILE A 221 -24.36 -31.05 -1.61
N SER A 222 -24.89 -30.31 -2.59
CA SER A 222 -25.50 -28.99 -2.39
C SER A 222 -26.61 -29.03 -1.33
N SER A 223 -27.46 -30.06 -1.36
CA SER A 223 -28.52 -30.25 -0.36
C SER A 223 -28.00 -30.65 1.02
N ALA A 224 -26.99 -31.53 1.09
CA ALA A 224 -26.43 -32.02 2.34
C ALA A 224 -25.71 -30.93 3.14
N PHE A 225 -25.10 -29.97 2.45
CA PHE A 225 -24.42 -28.84 3.07
C PHE A 225 -25.27 -27.56 3.15
N HIS A 226 -26.50 -27.57 2.60
CA HIS A 226 -27.35 -26.38 2.47
C HIS A 226 -26.63 -25.22 1.76
N VAL A 227 -25.87 -25.53 0.70
CA VAL A 227 -25.08 -24.55 -0.06
C VAL A 227 -25.54 -24.54 -1.52
N ASP A 228 -25.95 -23.37 -2.01
CA ASP A 228 -26.31 -23.19 -3.42
C ASP A 228 -25.07 -23.10 -4.31
N LEU A 229 -24.94 -24.04 -5.26
CA LEU A 229 -23.85 -24.05 -6.25
C LEU A 229 -24.06 -22.94 -7.29
N THR A 230 -23.60 -21.74 -6.96
CA THR A 230 -23.75 -20.50 -7.75
C THR A 230 -22.40 -19.96 -8.22
N GLY A 231 -22.42 -19.05 -9.20
CA GLY A 231 -21.20 -18.34 -9.62
C GLY A 231 -20.54 -17.56 -8.48
N LEU A 232 -21.34 -17.01 -7.56
CA LEU A 232 -20.89 -16.30 -6.36
C LEU A 232 -20.06 -17.22 -5.44
N LEU A 233 -20.55 -18.44 -5.18
CA LEU A 233 -19.82 -19.43 -4.40
C LEU A 233 -18.48 -19.77 -5.04
N VAL A 234 -18.45 -19.95 -6.36
CA VAL A 234 -17.21 -20.27 -7.10
C VAL A 234 -16.19 -19.15 -6.96
N VAL A 235 -16.58 -17.89 -7.17
CA VAL A 235 -15.68 -16.73 -7.00
C VAL A 235 -15.14 -16.66 -5.57
N GLN A 236 -16.01 -16.80 -4.57
CA GLN A 236 -15.62 -16.78 -3.16
C GLN A 236 -14.66 -17.92 -2.80
N ALA A 237 -14.91 -19.13 -3.30
CA ALA A 237 -14.03 -20.27 -3.12
C ALA A 237 -12.64 -20.04 -3.75
N ILE A 238 -12.59 -19.45 -4.95
CA ILE A 238 -11.33 -19.08 -5.62
C ILE A 238 -10.57 -18.04 -4.79
N LEU A 239 -11.25 -16.99 -4.33
CA LEU A 239 -10.63 -15.95 -3.49
C LEU A 239 -10.00 -16.55 -2.22
N ILE A 240 -10.72 -17.43 -1.52
CA ILE A 240 -10.18 -18.12 -0.34
C ILE A 240 -8.98 -19.00 -0.74
N ALA A 241 -9.11 -19.81 -1.79
CA ALA A 241 -8.08 -20.75 -2.22
C ALA A 241 -6.78 -20.04 -2.66
N CYS A 242 -6.88 -18.86 -3.27
CA CYS A 242 -5.72 -18.08 -3.70
C CYS A 242 -5.10 -17.26 -2.56
N ASN A 243 -5.93 -16.57 -1.77
CA ASN A 243 -5.46 -15.57 -0.82
C ASN A 243 -5.07 -16.16 0.53
N LEU A 244 -5.80 -17.15 1.04
CA LEU A 244 -5.54 -17.70 2.39
C LEU A 244 -4.17 -18.39 2.48
N PRO A 245 -3.76 -19.28 1.55
CA PRO A 245 -2.42 -19.88 1.60
C PRO A 245 -1.32 -18.83 1.47
N SER A 246 -1.50 -17.84 0.59
CA SER A 246 -0.56 -16.73 0.41
C SER A 246 -0.38 -15.93 1.70
N LEU A 247 -1.49 -15.57 2.36
CA LEU A 247 -1.48 -14.86 3.63
C LEU A 247 -0.77 -15.66 4.73
N LEU A 248 -1.11 -16.95 4.86
CA LEU A 248 -0.49 -17.85 5.84
C LEU A 248 1.02 -17.97 5.62
N TYR A 249 1.45 -18.17 4.37
CA TYR A 249 2.86 -18.21 4.02
C TYR A 249 3.57 -16.91 4.40
N CYS A 250 3.02 -15.75 4.02
CA CYS A 250 3.63 -14.46 4.31
C CYS A 250 3.71 -14.17 5.82
N VAL A 251 2.72 -14.57 6.61
CA VAL A 251 2.74 -14.43 8.07
C VAL A 251 3.80 -15.33 8.69
N VAL A 252 3.78 -16.64 8.37
CA VAL A 252 4.73 -17.61 8.93
C VAL A 252 6.16 -17.24 8.57
N ALA A 253 6.42 -16.97 7.29
CA ALA A 253 7.74 -16.59 6.81
C ALA A 253 8.20 -15.24 7.37
N GLY A 254 7.29 -14.26 7.47
CA GLY A 254 7.58 -12.95 8.05
C GLY A 254 7.94 -13.06 9.52
N VAL A 255 7.18 -13.80 10.33
CA VAL A 255 7.48 -14.02 11.76
C VAL A 255 8.80 -14.77 11.94
N ALA A 256 9.06 -15.79 11.12
CA ALA A 256 10.30 -16.57 11.21
C ALA A 256 11.54 -15.72 10.94
N ARG A 257 11.46 -14.78 9.98
CA ARG A 257 12.56 -13.92 9.52
C ARG A 257 12.67 -12.60 10.30
N ALA A 258 11.62 -12.16 10.99
CA ALA A 258 11.60 -10.87 11.66
C ALA A 258 12.74 -10.75 12.70
N PRO A 259 13.53 -9.65 12.67
CA PRO A 259 14.59 -9.42 13.66
C PRO A 259 14.07 -9.40 15.11
N LYS A 260 12.84 -8.90 15.29
CA LYS A 260 12.14 -8.84 16.59
C LYS A 260 10.84 -9.65 16.55
N ARG A 261 10.96 -10.98 16.57
CA ARG A 261 9.83 -11.93 16.45
C ARG A 261 8.64 -11.60 17.35
N ARG A 262 8.87 -11.34 18.65
CA ARG A 262 7.78 -11.02 19.60
C ARG A 262 7.02 -9.76 19.18
N LEU A 263 7.71 -8.71 18.77
CA LEU A 263 7.10 -7.47 18.31
C LEU A 263 6.29 -7.70 17.03
N ALA A 264 6.86 -8.45 16.09
CA ALA A 264 6.21 -8.80 14.83
C ALA A 264 4.89 -9.56 15.07
N VAL A 265 4.90 -10.57 15.95
CA VAL A 265 3.70 -11.31 16.38
C VAL A 265 2.69 -10.40 17.05
N CYS A 266 3.10 -9.55 18.00
CA CYS A 266 2.17 -8.63 18.67
C CYS A 266 1.50 -7.65 17.71
N GLN A 267 2.23 -7.14 16.70
CA GLN A 267 1.67 -6.26 15.68
C GLN A 267 0.64 -6.98 14.81
N PHE A 268 0.94 -8.22 14.39
CA PHE A 268 0.00 -9.05 13.63
C PHE A 268 -1.25 -9.39 14.45
N LEU A 269 -1.10 -9.82 15.70
CA LEU A 269 -2.23 -10.07 16.60
C LEU A 269 -3.07 -8.82 16.84
N GLY A 270 -2.44 -7.66 16.98
CA GLY A 270 -3.15 -6.37 17.06
C GLY A 270 -4.00 -6.10 15.82
N PHE A 271 -3.50 -6.42 14.63
CA PHE A 271 -4.26 -6.33 13.37
C PHE A 271 -5.41 -7.35 13.30
N VAL A 272 -5.20 -8.59 13.75
CA VAL A 272 -6.28 -9.59 13.84
C VAL A 272 -7.39 -9.12 14.79
N CYS A 273 -7.04 -8.56 15.95
CA CYS A 273 -8.02 -7.95 16.86
C CYS A 273 -8.77 -6.78 16.22
N TYR A 274 -8.07 -5.95 15.43
CA TYR A 274 -8.70 -4.87 14.65
C TYR A 274 -9.72 -5.43 13.65
N MET A 275 -9.34 -6.44 12.86
CA MET A 275 -10.23 -7.08 11.89
C MET A 275 -11.42 -7.76 12.55
N ALA A 276 -11.24 -8.38 13.72
CA ALA A 276 -12.32 -8.97 14.49
C ALA A 276 -13.31 -7.91 15.00
N ALA A 277 -12.81 -6.79 15.54
CA ALA A 277 -13.66 -5.68 15.98
C ALA A 277 -14.42 -5.04 14.80
N GLN A 278 -13.76 -4.89 13.65
CA GLN A 278 -14.36 -4.43 12.41
C GLN A 278 -15.48 -5.37 11.94
N GLY A 279 -15.23 -6.68 11.90
CA GLY A 279 -16.22 -7.67 11.50
C GLY A 279 -17.40 -7.75 12.46
N ALA A 280 -17.17 -7.66 13.77
CA ALA A 280 -18.22 -7.63 14.77
C ALA A 280 -19.09 -6.36 14.66
N LEU A 281 -18.48 -5.20 14.42
CA LEU A 281 -19.20 -3.95 14.16
C LEU A 281 -20.04 -4.06 12.88
N TRP A 282 -19.45 -4.58 11.80
CA TRP A 282 -20.13 -4.78 10.53
C TRP A 282 -21.36 -5.66 10.68
N HIS A 283 -21.19 -6.84 11.30
CA HIS A 283 -22.26 -7.79 11.57
C HIS A 283 -23.39 -7.16 12.38
N THR A 284 -23.04 -6.55 13.51
CA THR A 284 -24.03 -5.94 14.43
C THR A 284 -24.79 -4.79 13.79
N CYS A 285 -24.19 -4.05 12.85
CA CYS A 285 -24.81 -2.87 12.25
C CYS A 285 -25.57 -3.14 10.96
N LEU A 286 -25.26 -4.23 10.24
CA LEU A 286 -25.79 -4.49 8.90
C LEU A 286 -26.59 -5.80 8.79
N GLU A 287 -26.55 -6.65 9.80
CA GLU A 287 -27.40 -7.85 9.87
C GLU A 287 -28.73 -7.57 10.60
N GLY A 288 -29.78 -8.31 10.24
CA GLY A 288 -31.14 -8.12 10.78
C GLY A 288 -32.13 -7.48 9.80
N ALA A 289 -33.32 -7.15 10.32
CA ALA A 289 -34.39 -6.52 9.54
C ALA A 289 -33.93 -5.13 9.03
N PRO A 290 -34.40 -4.68 7.85
CA PRO A 290 -33.96 -3.40 7.28
C PRO A 290 -34.09 -2.19 8.21
N GLU A 291 -35.13 -2.20 9.06
CA GLU A 291 -35.41 -1.15 10.05
C GLU A 291 -34.36 -1.09 11.17
N ASP A 292 -33.72 -2.22 11.47
CA ASP A 292 -32.66 -2.33 12.48
C ASP A 292 -31.26 -2.04 11.92
N ARG A 293 -31.13 -1.92 10.59
CA ARG A 293 -29.83 -1.67 9.96
C ARG A 293 -29.41 -0.22 10.12
N THR A 294 -28.13 -0.03 10.37
CA THR A 294 -27.51 1.29 10.23
C THR A 294 -27.30 1.57 8.75
N THR A 295 -27.40 2.84 8.34
CA THR A 295 -27.10 3.26 6.97
C THR A 295 -25.74 2.68 6.51
N PRO A 296 -25.70 1.82 5.48
CA PRO A 296 -24.47 1.12 5.10
C PRO A 296 -23.30 2.05 4.80
N GLY A 297 -23.56 3.18 4.14
CA GLY A 297 -22.55 4.19 3.84
C GLY A 297 -21.81 4.73 5.07
N LEU A 298 -22.49 4.84 6.23
CA LEU A 298 -21.85 5.28 7.48
C LEU A 298 -20.85 4.22 7.99
N ILE A 299 -21.21 2.94 7.88
CA ILE A 299 -20.32 1.83 8.24
C ILE A 299 -19.14 1.75 7.28
N TYR A 300 -19.39 1.90 5.98
CA TYR A 300 -18.35 1.87 4.94
C TYR A 300 -17.33 2.98 5.15
N LEU A 301 -17.79 4.21 5.45
CA LEU A 301 -16.92 5.33 5.78
C LEU A 301 -16.14 5.08 7.07
N THR A 302 -16.78 4.53 8.09
CA THR A 302 -16.13 4.20 9.37
C THR A 302 -14.98 3.23 9.15
N VAL A 303 -15.26 2.11 8.47
CA VAL A 303 -14.28 1.05 8.20
C VAL A 303 -13.16 1.57 7.29
N THR A 304 -13.50 2.34 6.26
CA THR A 304 -12.51 2.95 5.34
C THR A 304 -11.56 3.86 6.08
N THR A 305 -12.10 4.79 6.87
CA THR A 305 -11.29 5.80 7.55
C THR A 305 -10.49 5.21 8.70
N SER A 306 -11.04 4.28 9.49
CA SER A 306 -10.31 3.60 10.56
C SER A 306 -9.15 2.75 10.03
N TYR A 307 -9.37 2.02 8.94
CA TYR A 307 -8.34 1.21 8.29
C TYR A 307 -7.22 2.11 7.73
N SER A 308 -7.60 3.20 7.06
CA SER A 308 -6.66 4.18 6.50
C SER A 308 -5.75 4.75 7.59
N ILE A 309 -6.29 5.15 8.74
CA ILE A 309 -5.50 5.68 9.86
C ILE A 309 -4.46 4.66 10.35
N LEU A 310 -4.88 3.41 10.55
CA LEU A 310 -3.98 2.37 11.03
C LEU A 310 -2.83 2.14 10.05
N LEU A 311 -3.17 1.98 8.77
CA LEU A 311 -2.22 1.51 7.78
C LEU A 311 -1.33 2.63 7.21
N LEU A 312 -1.85 3.85 7.06
CA LEU A 312 -1.02 5.02 6.69
C LEU A 312 0.08 5.28 7.72
N ARG A 313 -0.18 5.03 9.00
CA ARG A 313 0.84 5.15 10.05
C ARG A 313 1.91 4.06 9.94
N ILE A 314 1.55 2.84 9.54
CA ILE A 314 2.52 1.77 9.26
C ILE A 314 3.35 2.15 8.04
N CYS A 315 2.71 2.60 6.96
CA CYS A 315 3.37 3.07 5.74
C CYS A 315 4.39 4.16 6.06
N LEU A 316 3.99 5.21 6.78
CA LEU A 316 4.88 6.29 7.22
C LEU A 316 6.07 5.77 8.05
N SER A 317 5.80 4.84 8.97
CA SER A 317 6.82 4.22 9.82
C SER A 317 7.82 3.38 9.02
N ALA A 318 7.34 2.66 8.01
CA ALA A 318 8.15 1.82 7.13
C ALA A 318 9.04 2.66 6.22
N THR A 319 8.46 3.64 5.51
CA THR A 319 9.19 4.52 4.59
C THR A 319 10.20 5.41 5.30
N CYS A 320 9.82 6.04 6.43
CA CYS A 320 10.72 6.90 7.21
C CYS A 320 11.63 6.10 8.18
N ARG A 321 11.50 4.77 8.24
CA ARG A 321 12.33 3.87 9.06
C ARG A 321 12.39 4.27 10.54
N PHE A 322 11.24 4.48 11.16
CA PHE A 322 11.13 4.65 12.61
C PHE A 322 10.25 3.55 13.22
N PRO A 323 10.33 3.30 14.55
CA PRO A 323 9.55 2.22 15.17
C PRO A 323 8.04 2.49 15.17
N PHE A 324 7.26 1.51 14.68
CA PHE A 324 5.80 1.54 14.78
C PHE A 324 5.35 1.14 16.19
N LYS A 325 4.58 2.01 16.85
CA LYS A 325 4.03 1.76 18.19
C LYS A 325 2.86 0.78 18.11
N LEU A 326 2.83 -0.19 19.04
CA LEU A 326 1.73 -1.17 19.14
C LEU A 326 0.37 -0.49 19.41
N ILE A 327 0.36 0.48 20.32
CA ILE A 327 -0.87 1.22 20.66
C ILE A 327 -1.03 2.40 19.71
N ASN A 328 -2.00 2.27 18.80
CA ASN A 328 -2.38 3.33 17.87
C ASN A 328 -3.51 4.17 18.46
N ARG A 329 -3.12 5.21 19.22
CA ARG A 329 -4.06 6.13 19.89
C ARG A 329 -5.18 6.66 18.98
N PRO A 330 -4.92 7.04 17.71
CA PRO A 330 -5.97 7.58 16.83
C PRO A 330 -7.10 6.60 16.50
N VAL A 331 -6.87 5.28 16.66
CA VAL A 331 -7.87 4.23 16.37
C VAL A 331 -8.67 3.85 17.64
N ILE A 332 -8.31 4.37 18.82
CA ILE A 332 -9.01 4.07 20.08
C ILE A 332 -10.52 4.39 20.00
N PRO A 333 -10.97 5.54 19.46
CA PRO A 333 -12.41 5.82 19.35
C PRO A 333 -13.17 4.76 18.56
N PHE A 334 -12.56 4.23 17.48
CA PHE A 334 -13.15 3.12 16.72
C PHE A 334 -13.31 1.86 17.59
N PHE A 335 -12.28 1.45 18.33
CA PHE A 335 -12.37 0.27 19.20
C PHE A 335 -13.42 0.43 20.31
N LEU A 336 -13.46 1.60 20.95
CA LEU A 336 -14.43 1.88 22.00
C LEU A 336 -15.87 1.82 21.48
N VAL A 337 -16.13 2.42 20.32
CA VAL A 337 -17.46 2.39 19.70
C VAL A 337 -17.81 1.00 19.17
N ALA A 338 -16.87 0.28 18.53
CA ALA A 338 -17.09 -1.07 18.05
C ALA A 338 -17.44 -2.04 19.19
N ILE A 339 -16.63 -2.06 20.26
CA ILE A 339 -16.90 -2.89 21.45
C ILE A 339 -18.19 -2.43 22.14
N GLY A 340 -18.40 -1.12 22.26
CA GLY A 340 -19.60 -0.55 22.85
C GLY A 340 -20.87 -0.99 22.13
N ILE A 341 -20.92 -0.87 20.81
CA ILE A 341 -22.08 -1.29 19.99
C ILE A 341 -22.32 -2.80 20.11
N VAL A 342 -21.27 -3.62 20.15
CA VAL A 342 -21.43 -5.07 20.28
C VAL A 342 -21.93 -5.46 21.68
N ALA A 343 -21.39 -4.86 22.74
CA ALA A 343 -21.60 -5.31 24.11
C ALA A 343 -22.73 -4.57 24.86
N CYS A 344 -23.06 -3.33 24.50
CA CYS A 344 -23.93 -2.46 25.29
C CYS A 344 -25.23 -2.09 24.54
N PRO A 345 -26.43 -2.36 25.11
CA PRO A 345 -27.69 -1.95 24.51
C PRO A 345 -27.81 -0.44 24.25
N TRP A 346 -27.31 0.40 25.16
CA TRP A 346 -27.35 1.85 25.00
C TRP A 346 -26.55 2.29 23.76
N CYS A 347 -25.35 1.74 23.57
CA CYS A 347 -24.55 2.01 22.38
C CYS A 347 -25.24 1.54 21.09
N ARG A 348 -26.01 0.44 21.14
CA ARG A 348 -26.79 -0.04 19.98
C ARG A 348 -27.92 0.92 19.60
N VAL A 349 -28.59 1.52 20.58
CA VAL A 349 -29.61 2.55 20.34
C VAL A 349 -28.98 3.81 19.75
N HIS A 350 -27.83 4.23 20.27
CA HIS A 350 -27.13 5.44 19.83
C HIS A 350 -26.06 5.21 18.74
N ARG A 351 -26.08 4.05 18.07
CA ARG A 351 -25.03 3.61 17.14
C ARG A 351 -24.75 4.63 16.03
N TYR A 352 -25.79 5.25 15.48
CA TYR A 352 -25.63 6.26 14.42
C TYR A 352 -24.80 7.46 14.89
N ALA A 353 -25.16 8.04 16.05
CA ALA A 353 -24.46 9.21 16.59
C ALA A 353 -23.00 8.86 16.98
N LEU A 354 -22.79 7.69 17.57
CA LEU A 354 -21.45 7.21 17.93
C LEU A 354 -20.56 7.02 16.70
N LEU A 355 -21.08 6.39 15.64
CA LEU A 355 -20.36 6.19 14.40
C LEU A 355 -20.13 7.50 13.66
N ALA A 356 -21.09 8.42 13.63
CA ALA A 356 -20.90 9.75 13.07
C ALA A 356 -19.78 10.51 13.79
N ALA A 357 -19.74 10.46 15.13
CA ALA A 357 -18.67 11.07 15.91
C ALA A 357 -17.29 10.45 15.59
N VAL A 358 -17.21 9.11 15.45
CA VAL A 358 -15.97 8.43 15.03
C VAL A 358 -15.54 8.86 13.63
N ASN A 359 -16.46 9.01 12.68
CA ASN A 359 -16.12 9.48 11.33
C ASN A 359 -15.61 10.92 11.33
N VAL A 360 -16.25 11.82 12.09
CA VAL A 360 -15.77 13.20 12.24
C VAL A 360 -14.36 13.23 12.82
N TRP A 361 -14.11 12.45 13.88
CA TRP A 361 -12.77 12.27 14.44
C TRP A 361 -11.78 11.74 13.41
N ASN A 362 -12.13 10.67 12.70
CA ASN A 362 -11.24 10.03 11.74
C ASN A 362 -10.90 10.97 10.58
N ILE A 363 -11.88 11.68 10.02
CA ILE A 363 -11.69 12.64 8.93
C ILE A 363 -10.81 13.80 9.38
N ALA A 364 -11.08 14.39 10.55
CA ALA A 364 -10.28 15.48 11.10
C ALA A 364 -8.82 15.05 11.34
N TYR A 365 -8.62 13.85 11.90
CA TYR A 365 -7.30 13.28 12.11
C TYR A 365 -6.58 12.99 10.79
N LEU A 366 -7.25 12.37 9.81
CA LEU A 366 -6.66 12.06 8.50
C LEU A 366 -6.25 13.33 7.75
N ALA A 367 -7.07 14.37 7.79
CA ALA A 367 -6.75 15.65 7.16
C ALA A 367 -5.47 16.27 7.72
N ASP A 368 -5.34 16.38 9.05
CA ASP A 368 -4.12 16.90 9.69
C ASP A 368 -2.93 15.97 9.48
N PHE A 369 -3.14 14.65 9.53
CA PHE A 369 -2.11 13.63 9.30
C PHE A 369 -1.50 13.73 7.90
N LEU A 370 -2.34 13.76 6.87
CA LEU A 370 -1.90 13.85 5.47
C LEU A 370 -1.20 15.18 5.20
N TYR A 371 -1.81 16.29 5.62
CA TYR A 371 -1.23 17.62 5.42
C TYR A 371 0.14 17.75 6.10
N THR A 372 0.22 17.41 7.38
CA THR A 372 1.45 17.57 8.17
C THR A 372 2.55 16.64 7.69
N SER A 373 2.25 15.36 7.44
CA SER A 373 3.26 14.39 6.97
C SER A 373 3.83 14.78 5.60
N VAL A 374 2.97 15.18 4.65
CA VAL A 374 3.41 15.64 3.32
C VAL A 374 4.24 16.92 3.44
N SER A 375 3.79 17.88 4.26
CA SER A 375 4.52 19.14 4.49
C SER A 375 5.91 18.89 5.09
N ASP A 376 6.00 18.07 6.14
CA ASP A 376 7.26 17.75 6.80
C ASP A 376 8.27 17.09 5.84
N VAL A 377 7.81 16.16 5.00
CA VAL A 377 8.64 15.52 3.98
C VAL A 377 9.07 16.51 2.90
N CYS A 378 8.15 17.37 2.42
CA CYS A 378 8.47 18.40 1.42
C CYS A 378 9.54 19.37 1.95
N VAL A 379 9.41 19.83 3.19
CA VAL A 379 10.37 20.73 3.84
C VAL A 379 11.73 20.05 4.02
N CYS A 380 11.75 18.81 4.54
CA CYS A 380 12.98 18.06 4.77
C CYS A 380 13.78 17.81 3.48
N LEU A 381 13.10 17.42 2.40
CA LEU A 381 13.74 17.17 1.11
C LEU A 381 13.93 18.46 0.28
N GLY A 382 13.25 19.54 0.67
CA GLY A 382 13.15 20.79 -0.07
C GLY A 382 12.61 20.60 -1.48
N ILE A 383 11.59 19.76 -1.63
CA ILE A 383 10.87 19.50 -2.88
C ILE A 383 9.44 20.05 -2.79
N SER A 384 8.74 20.10 -3.93
CA SER A 384 7.31 20.43 -3.97
C SER A 384 6.50 19.18 -4.31
N CYS A 385 5.31 19.04 -3.72
CA CYS A 385 4.41 17.92 -4.00
C CYS A 385 3.84 17.91 -5.43
N PHE A 386 3.73 19.08 -6.09
CA PHE A 386 3.09 19.19 -7.41
C PHE A 386 3.83 20.07 -8.43
N ARG A 387 4.91 20.78 -8.05
CA ARG A 387 5.59 21.74 -8.95
C ARG A 387 6.87 21.19 -9.53
N VAL A 388 6.84 20.79 -10.80
CA VAL A 388 8.02 20.28 -11.53
C VAL A 388 9.16 21.29 -11.61
N GLY A 389 8.86 22.53 -12.03
CA GLY A 389 9.88 23.57 -12.24
C GLY A 389 10.67 23.90 -10.96
N TYR A 390 9.99 23.89 -9.81
CA TYR A 390 10.63 24.05 -8.50
C TYR A 390 11.62 22.91 -8.23
N CYS A 391 11.18 21.65 -8.40
CA CYS A 391 12.03 20.48 -8.15
C CYS A 391 13.27 20.43 -9.06
N LYS A 392 13.13 20.78 -10.34
CA LYS A 392 14.26 20.83 -11.28
C LYS A 392 15.27 21.91 -10.91
N LYS A 393 14.82 23.14 -10.65
CA LYS A 393 15.67 24.27 -10.26
C LYS A 393 16.48 23.96 -8.98
N LYS A 394 15.81 23.42 -7.96
CA LYS A 394 16.42 23.09 -6.66
C LYS A 394 17.46 21.98 -6.78
N LYS A 395 17.26 21.04 -7.71
CA LYS A 395 18.24 19.97 -8.02
C LYS A 395 19.47 20.54 -8.74
N GLU A 396 19.27 21.43 -9.72
CA GLU A 396 20.36 22.11 -10.41
C GLU A 396 21.21 22.98 -9.45
N GLU A 397 20.56 23.68 -8.51
CA GLU A 397 21.23 24.44 -7.45
C GLU A 397 22.09 23.53 -6.55
N ALA A 398 21.54 22.42 -6.08
CA ALA A 398 22.27 21.44 -5.26
C ALA A 398 23.45 20.80 -6.02
N GLU A 399 23.29 20.48 -7.30
CA GLU A 399 24.38 19.94 -8.13
C GLU A 399 25.49 20.97 -8.37
N LYS A 400 25.15 22.26 -8.49
CA LYS A 400 26.14 23.35 -8.58
C LYS A 400 26.91 23.52 -7.27
N GLU A 401 26.23 23.50 -6.13
CA GLU A 401 26.87 23.57 -4.81
C GLU A 401 27.83 22.39 -4.59
N LEU A 402 27.39 21.17 -4.90
CA LEU A 402 28.23 19.98 -4.75
C LEU A 402 29.47 20.02 -5.64
N LYS A 403 29.33 20.48 -6.89
CA LYS A 403 30.48 20.69 -7.80
C LYS A 403 31.41 21.77 -7.27
N GLY A 404 30.88 22.86 -6.71
CA GLY A 404 31.68 23.91 -6.06
C GLY A 404 32.47 23.40 -4.86
N LEU A 405 31.84 22.60 -3.99
CA LEU A 405 32.49 21.94 -2.84
C LEU A 405 33.58 20.94 -3.27
N SER A 406 33.30 20.10 -4.28
CA SER A 406 34.30 19.17 -4.83
C SER A 406 35.50 19.92 -5.42
N ALA A 407 35.25 20.97 -6.19
CA ALA A 407 36.32 21.79 -6.77
C ALA A 407 37.14 22.50 -5.70
N ALA A 408 36.50 22.99 -4.63
CA ALA A 408 37.20 23.57 -3.48
C ALA A 408 38.07 22.53 -2.75
N PHE A 409 37.55 21.32 -2.53
CA PHE A 409 38.30 20.23 -1.90
C PHE A 409 39.51 19.79 -2.74
N ASP A 410 39.33 19.69 -4.07
CA ASP A 410 40.41 19.39 -5.01
C ASP A 410 41.48 20.49 -5.04
N ALA A 411 41.07 21.76 -4.96
CA ALA A 411 41.99 22.90 -4.89
C ALA A 411 42.81 22.87 -3.59
N THR A 412 42.17 22.67 -2.43
CA THR A 412 42.85 22.54 -1.13
C THR A 412 43.78 21.32 -1.11
N GLY A 413 43.36 20.19 -1.71
CA GLY A 413 44.20 19.00 -1.83
C GLY A 413 45.41 19.18 -2.76
N LYS A 414 45.33 20.07 -3.76
CA LYS A 414 46.48 20.46 -4.60
C LYS A 414 47.42 21.42 -3.86
N GLU A 415 46.89 22.39 -3.12
CA GLU A 415 47.70 23.31 -2.30
C GLU A 415 48.48 22.58 -1.21
N LEU A 416 47.87 21.59 -0.54
CA LEU A 416 48.54 20.75 0.46
C LEU A 416 49.70 19.95 -0.15
N ARG A 417 49.51 19.35 -1.33
CA ARG A 417 50.58 18.64 -2.06
C ARG A 417 51.69 19.56 -2.53
N GLN A 418 51.37 20.79 -2.94
CA GLN A 418 52.37 21.81 -3.31
C GLN A 418 53.17 22.29 -2.09
N ARG A 419 52.54 22.42 -0.92
CA ARG A 419 53.25 22.75 0.33
C ARG A 419 54.14 21.62 0.86
N GLU A 420 53.74 20.36 0.67
CA GLU A 420 54.58 19.21 1.00
C GLU A 420 55.79 19.10 0.05
N THR A 421 55.60 19.31 -1.25
CA THR A 421 56.71 19.33 -2.22
C THR A 421 57.63 20.53 -2.05
N ALA A 422 57.13 21.68 -1.62
CA ALA A 422 57.97 22.85 -1.31
C ALA A 422 58.78 22.72 -0.01
N LYS A 423 58.41 21.80 0.91
CA LYS A 423 59.20 21.48 2.12
C LYS A 423 60.30 20.46 1.89
N VAL A 424 60.38 19.85 0.71
CA VAL A 424 61.44 18.90 0.32
C VAL A 424 62.38 19.59 -0.68
N VAL A 425 63.12 20.59 -0.18
CA VAL A 425 64.33 21.09 -0.85
C VAL A 425 65.48 20.84 0.12
N PRO A 426 66.37 19.87 -0.12
CA PRO A 426 67.57 19.71 0.70
C PRO A 426 68.59 20.80 0.30
N GLU A 427 69.12 21.52 1.29
CA GLU A 427 70.36 22.28 1.12
C GLU A 427 71.50 21.32 0.71
N PRO A 428 72.42 21.73 -0.19
CA PRO A 428 73.53 20.88 -0.59
C PRO A 428 74.59 20.88 0.52
N CYS A 429 74.59 19.83 1.35
CA CYS A 429 75.66 19.59 2.31
C CYS A 429 76.83 18.88 1.62
N THR A 430 78.02 19.46 1.76
CA THR A 430 79.30 18.95 1.27
C THR A 430 79.69 17.62 1.91
N ARG A 431 80.43 16.83 1.13
CA ARG A 431 81.11 15.56 1.44
C ARG A 431 81.67 15.48 2.87
N ASP A 432 81.51 14.32 3.50
CA ASP A 432 82.67 13.54 3.94
C ASP A 432 82.35 12.05 4.17
N GLU A 433 83.41 11.25 4.06
CA GLU A 433 83.52 9.80 3.95
C GLU A 433 83.14 9.01 5.22
N GLY A 434 82.80 7.73 5.06
CA GLY A 434 83.00 6.72 6.12
C GLY A 434 81.90 5.66 6.28
N ASP A 435 82.28 4.41 6.01
CA ASP A 435 81.81 3.16 6.66
C ASP A 435 80.52 2.44 6.21
N ASN A 436 80.67 1.63 5.15
CA ASN A 436 80.61 0.16 5.12
C ASN A 436 79.64 -0.69 6.01
N ILE A 437 78.82 -1.50 5.30
CA ILE A 437 78.40 -2.93 5.54
C ILE A 437 77.12 -3.21 6.39
N PRO A 438 76.24 -4.20 6.08
CA PRO A 438 75.52 -4.52 4.84
C PRO A 438 74.00 -4.79 5.05
N VAL A 439 73.31 -5.07 3.95
CA VAL A 439 71.89 -5.43 3.81
C VAL A 439 71.53 -6.77 4.49
N ALA A 440 70.40 -6.82 5.20
CA ALA A 440 69.70 -8.05 5.56
C ALA A 440 68.25 -8.02 5.04
N ASP A 441 67.99 -8.92 4.09
CA ASP A 441 66.70 -9.23 3.48
C ASP A 441 65.93 -10.19 4.39
N LEU A 442 64.69 -9.86 4.75
CA LEU A 442 63.75 -10.77 5.40
C LEU A 442 62.35 -10.61 4.79
N ARG A 443 62.16 -11.31 3.67
CA ARG A 443 60.87 -11.91 3.32
C ARG A 443 60.58 -13.06 4.30
N ASP A 444 59.38 -13.07 4.89
CA ASP A 444 58.35 -14.10 4.71
C ASP A 444 57.43 -14.28 5.95
N SER A 445 56.17 -14.63 5.63
CA SER A 445 55.23 -15.40 6.46
C SER A 445 54.40 -14.54 7.46
N ARG A 446 53.06 -14.59 7.57
CA ARG A 446 52.04 -15.64 7.42
C ARG A 446 50.64 -14.97 7.34
N ARG A 447 49.72 -15.41 6.44
CA ARG A 447 48.51 -16.25 6.71
C ARG A 447 47.54 -15.64 7.75
N ARG A 448 46.21 -15.60 7.62
CA ARG A 448 45.16 -16.34 6.88
C ARG A 448 43.81 -15.68 7.26
N GLY A 449 42.77 -15.87 6.46
CA GLY A 449 41.39 -15.76 6.96
C GLY A 449 40.36 -15.50 5.85
N ALA A 450 39.97 -16.57 5.15
CA ALA A 450 38.71 -16.65 4.42
C ALA A 450 37.68 -17.35 5.31
#